data_AF-A0A858X2Q5-F1
#
_entry.id   AF-A0A858X2Q5-F1
#
_cell.length_a   1.000
_cell.length_b   1.000
_cell.length_c   1.000
_cell.angle_alpha   90.00
_cell.angle_beta   90.00
_cell.angle_gamma   90.00
#
_symmetry.space_group_name_H-M   'P 1'
#
loop_
_entity.id
_entity.type
_entity.pdbx_description
1 polymer ?
#
loop_
_entity_poly.entity_id
_entity_poly.type
_entity_poly.pdbx_seq_one_letter_code
_entity_poly.pdbx_strand_id
1 'polypeptide(L)'
;MAKPSAEDRFAIADLFARYMWAIDGGDVETLVSCFTPDGALESPAVGKYSGRDNIRAFATRFAEFRNRGTELRHVLSNMLIEVDGDTGFAKCYLVVFQVRGGASKLLGPGRYECKLRKEADGEWRFEHRLVVMDHDYELEGI
;
A
#
# COMPACT_ATOMS: atom_id res chain seq x y z
N MET A 1 16.66 -14.19 -6.56
CA MET A 1 16.57 -13.25 -5.44
C MET A 1 17.17 -13.88 -4.19
N ALA A 2 17.83 -13.09 -3.34
CA ALA A 2 18.51 -13.57 -2.14
C ALA A 2 17.71 -13.23 -0.88
N LYS A 3 18.09 -13.86 0.24
CA LYS A 3 17.59 -13.50 1.56
C LYS A 3 18.02 -12.04 1.87
N PRO A 4 17.09 -11.14 2.23
CA PRO A 4 17.43 -9.75 2.50
C PRO A 4 18.32 -9.63 3.74
N SER A 5 19.13 -8.57 3.78
CA SER A 5 19.79 -8.14 5.02
C SER A 5 18.74 -7.79 6.08
N ALA A 6 19.14 -7.74 7.35
CA ALA A 6 18.22 -7.32 8.42
C ALA A 6 17.75 -5.88 8.22
N GLU A 7 18.65 -5.00 7.78
CA GLU A 7 18.37 -3.59 7.49
C GLU A 7 17.34 -3.45 6.35
N ASP A 8 17.55 -4.12 5.21
CA ASP A 8 16.59 -4.09 4.10
C ASP A 8 15.23 -4.65 4.53
N ARG A 9 15.23 -5.72 5.32
CA ARG A 9 14.00 -6.32 5.83
C ARG A 9 13.21 -5.34 6.69
N PHE A 10 13.86 -4.61 7.59
CA PHE A 10 13.19 -3.62 8.43
C PHE A 10 12.77 -2.38 7.62
N ALA A 11 13.62 -1.87 6.73
CA ALA A 11 13.30 -0.71 5.89
C ALA A 11 12.08 -0.99 4.98
N ILE A 12 12.00 -2.19 4.40
CA ILE A 12 10.85 -2.60 3.59
C ILE A 12 9.60 -2.80 4.46
N ALA A 13 9.72 -3.43 5.63
CA ALA A 13 8.58 -3.55 6.55
C ALA A 13 8.04 -2.17 6.98
N ASP A 14 8.94 -1.22 7.26
CA ASP A 14 8.61 0.15 7.61
C ASP A 14 7.98 0.91 6.45
N LEU A 15 8.40 0.67 5.20
CA LEU A 15 7.74 1.21 4.00
C LEU A 15 6.26 0.79 3.95
N PHE A 16 5.97 -0.50 4.15
CA PHE A 16 4.58 -0.98 4.18
C PHE A 16 3.82 -0.36 5.34
N ALA A 17 4.38 -0.35 6.56
CA ALA A 17 3.74 0.25 7.71
C ALA A 17 3.43 1.74 7.49
N ARG A 18 4.39 2.50 6.96
CA ARG A 18 4.26 3.93 6.63
C ARG A 18 3.15 4.18 5.62
N TYR A 19 3.09 3.39 4.55
CA TYR A 19 2.02 3.50 3.55
C TYR A 19 0.64 3.15 4.14
N MET A 20 0.52 2.09 4.95
CA MET A 20 -0.74 1.71 5.62
C MET A 20 -1.24 2.81 6.59
N TRP A 21 -0.34 3.35 7.41
CA TRP A 21 -0.69 4.44 8.32
C TRP A 21 -1.07 5.72 7.57
N ALA A 22 -0.38 6.04 6.47
CA ALA A 22 -0.68 7.20 5.66
C ALA A 22 -2.03 7.11 4.96
N ILE A 23 -2.36 5.98 4.33
CA ILE A 23 -3.67 5.80 3.67
C ILE A 23 -4.81 5.81 4.68
N ASP A 24 -4.68 5.14 5.83
CA ASP A 24 -5.70 5.10 6.87
C ASP A 24 -5.86 6.44 7.60
N GLY A 25 -4.76 7.20 7.72
CA GLY A 25 -4.72 8.53 8.31
C GLY A 25 -5.15 9.65 7.38
N GLY A 26 -5.24 9.41 6.06
CA GLY A 26 -5.47 10.45 5.06
C GLY A 26 -4.26 11.37 4.83
N ASP A 27 -3.04 10.91 5.12
CA ASP A 27 -1.81 11.65 4.87
C ASP A 27 -1.34 11.44 3.43
N VAL A 28 -1.71 12.38 2.57
CA VAL A 28 -1.46 12.34 1.14
C VAL A 28 0.03 12.37 0.80
N GLU A 29 0.82 13.23 1.43
CA GLU A 29 2.23 13.41 1.07
C GLU A 29 3.06 12.21 1.51
N THR A 30 2.82 11.70 2.72
CA THR A 30 3.53 10.51 3.20
C THR A 30 3.21 9.32 2.31
N LEU A 31 1.95 9.12 1.92
CA LEU A 31 1.56 8.05 1.00
C LEU A 31 2.31 8.16 -0.32
N VAL A 32 2.32 9.35 -0.94
CA VAL A 32 2.97 9.57 -2.24
C VAL A 32 4.49 9.35 -2.16
N SER A 33 5.12 9.73 -1.04
CA SER A 33 6.57 9.54 -0.83
C SER A 33 7.01 8.07 -0.76
N CYS A 34 6.07 7.15 -0.48
CA CYS A 34 6.33 5.71 -0.45
C CYS A 34 6.54 5.12 -1.85
N PHE A 35 6.26 5.87 -2.92
CA PHE A 35 6.42 5.41 -4.30
C PHE A 35 7.66 6.03 -4.94
N THR A 36 8.29 5.29 -5.84
CA THR A 36 9.29 5.86 -6.74
C THR A 36 8.66 6.94 -7.62
N PRO A 37 9.43 7.87 -8.21
CA PRO A 37 8.85 8.94 -9.05
C PRO A 37 7.96 8.42 -10.20
N ASP A 38 8.35 7.30 -10.79
CA ASP A 38 7.70 6.55 -11.87
C ASP A 38 6.79 5.40 -11.37
N GLY A 39 6.63 5.27 -10.05
CA GLY A 39 5.97 4.13 -9.44
C GLY A 39 4.47 4.06 -9.75
N ALA A 40 3.90 2.86 -9.61
CA ALA A 40 2.50 2.62 -9.89
C ALA A 40 1.76 1.93 -8.75
N LEU A 41 0.49 2.29 -8.62
CA LEU A 41 -0.46 1.73 -7.68
C LEU A 41 -1.58 1.05 -8.47
N GLU A 42 -1.92 -0.20 -8.14
CA GLU A 42 -2.91 -0.96 -8.89
C GLU A 42 -3.78 -1.83 -7.98
N SER A 43 -5.10 -1.75 -8.13
CA SER A 43 -6.04 -2.62 -7.42
C SER A 43 -7.29 -2.83 -8.27
N PRO A 44 -7.89 -4.03 -8.28
CA PRO A 44 -9.16 -4.29 -8.96
C PRO A 44 -10.27 -3.31 -8.57
N ALA A 45 -10.29 -2.87 -7.30
CA ALA A 45 -11.35 -2.01 -6.77
C ALA A 45 -11.24 -0.53 -7.19
N VAL A 46 -10.06 -0.06 -7.61
CA VAL A 46 -9.84 1.37 -7.94
C VAL A 46 -9.13 1.62 -9.26
N GLY A 47 -8.69 0.57 -9.95
CA GLY A 47 -7.88 0.66 -11.16
C GLY A 47 -6.40 0.92 -10.90
N LYS A 48 -5.73 1.53 -11.89
CA LYS A 48 -4.29 1.80 -11.90
C LYS A 48 -3.98 3.28 -11.91
N TYR A 49 -3.06 3.71 -11.08
CA TYR A 49 -2.52 5.06 -10.98
C TYR A 49 -1.00 5.02 -11.14
N SER A 50 -0.47 5.63 -12.20
CA SER A 50 0.96 5.61 -12.52
C SER A 50 1.59 7.00 -12.35
N GLY A 51 2.73 7.07 -11.68
CA GLY A 51 3.42 8.30 -11.34
C GLY A 51 2.82 8.98 -10.11
N ARG A 52 3.67 9.73 -9.40
CA ARG A 52 3.31 10.36 -8.11
C ARG A 52 2.10 11.29 -8.19
N ASP A 53 1.89 11.99 -9.30
CA ASP A 53 0.75 12.90 -9.46
C ASP A 53 -0.59 12.16 -9.50
N ASN A 54 -0.66 11.03 -10.20
CA ASN A 54 -1.86 10.20 -10.21
C ASN A 54 -2.07 9.49 -8.87
N ILE A 55 -0.99 9.05 -8.23
CA ILE A 55 -1.04 8.44 -6.88
C ILE A 55 -1.52 9.47 -5.84
N ARG A 56 -1.16 10.75 -6.01
CA ARG A 56 -1.68 11.84 -5.19
C ARG A 56 -3.18 11.98 -5.32
N ALA A 57 -3.73 11.93 -6.53
CA ALA A 57 -5.18 11.95 -6.75
C ALA A 57 -5.88 10.77 -6.06
N PHE A 58 -5.29 9.57 -6.14
CA PHE A 58 -5.76 8.40 -5.38
C PHE A 58 -5.75 8.66 -3.86
N ALA A 59 -4.64 9.18 -3.33
CA ALA A 59 -4.49 9.43 -1.90
C ALA A 59 -5.47 10.50 -1.39
N THR A 60 -5.69 11.56 -2.16
CA THR A 60 -6.68 12.61 -1.85
C THR A 60 -8.09 12.02 -1.74
N ARG A 61 -8.49 11.12 -2.66
CA ARG A 61 -9.80 10.44 -2.61
C ARG A 61 -9.99 9.64 -1.32
N PHE A 62 -8.93 8.95 -0.85
CA PHE A 62 -8.97 8.21 0.43
C PHE A 62 -8.96 9.15 1.64
N ALA A 63 -8.24 10.27 1.59
CA ALA A 63 -8.29 11.29 2.63
C ALA A 63 -9.70 11.90 2.77
N GLU A 64 -10.38 12.15 1.65
CA GLU A 64 -11.77 12.60 1.66
C GLU A 64 -12.72 11.52 2.19
N PHE A 65 -12.51 10.26 1.83
CA PHE A 65 -13.28 9.13 2.36
C PHE A 65 -13.22 9.08 3.89
N ARG A 66 -12.02 9.29 4.45
CA ARG A 66 -11.79 9.45 5.89
C ARG A 66 -12.51 10.66 6.46
N ASN A 67 -12.40 11.83 5.82
CA ASN A 67 -13.04 13.06 6.28
C ASN A 67 -14.58 12.98 6.28
N ARG A 68 -15.16 12.08 5.48
CA ARG A 68 -16.60 11.73 5.52
C ARG A 68 -16.98 10.74 6.63
N GLY A 69 -16.07 10.45 7.55
CA GLY A 69 -16.30 9.61 8.72
C GLY A 69 -16.21 8.11 8.44
N THR A 70 -15.50 7.71 7.38
CA THR A 70 -15.22 6.29 7.09
C THR A 70 -13.75 5.99 7.33
N GLU A 71 -13.47 5.21 8.36
CA GLU A 71 -12.11 4.81 8.68
C GLU A 71 -11.78 3.45 8.08
N LEU A 72 -10.53 3.29 7.64
CA LEU A 72 -9.98 2.01 7.25
C LEU A 72 -8.93 1.58 8.29
N ARG A 73 -8.77 0.26 8.44
CA ARG A 73 -7.68 -0.35 9.18
C ARG A 73 -7.11 -1.47 8.36
N HIS A 74 -5.96 -1.22 7.76
CA HIS A 74 -5.24 -2.25 7.04
C HIS A 74 -4.41 -3.10 8.02
N VAL A 75 -4.64 -4.41 7.96
CA VAL A 75 -3.89 -5.40 8.74
C VAL A 75 -3.15 -6.29 7.75
N LEU A 76 -1.81 -6.26 7.84
CA LEU A 76 -0.93 -7.06 7.01
C LEU A 76 -0.40 -8.24 7.81
N SER A 77 -0.26 -9.40 7.15
CA SER A 77 0.34 -10.58 7.77
C SER A 77 1.21 -11.36 6.80
N ASN A 78 2.05 -12.24 7.35
CA ASN A 78 2.86 -13.21 6.59
C ASN A 78 3.74 -12.56 5.51
N MET A 79 4.39 -11.45 5.85
CA MET A 79 5.22 -10.70 4.91
C MET A 79 6.46 -11.52 4.48
N LEU A 80 6.55 -11.75 3.18
CA LEU A 80 7.68 -12.37 2.51
C LEU A 80 8.40 -11.28 1.71
N ILE A 81 9.73 -11.20 1.88
CA ILE A 81 10.58 -10.20 1.24
C ILE A 81 11.78 -10.91 0.63
N GLU A 82 12.06 -10.56 -0.63
CA GLU A 82 13.20 -10.99 -1.41
C GLU A 82 13.90 -9.75 -1.98
N VAL A 83 15.25 -9.75 -1.97
CA VAL A 83 16.06 -8.60 -2.43
C VAL A 83 17.17 -9.10 -3.35
N ASP A 84 17.47 -8.30 -4.37
CA ASP A 84 18.59 -8.47 -5.30
C ASP A 84 19.18 -7.10 -5.65
N GLY A 85 20.30 -6.76 -5.00
CA GLY A 85 20.89 -5.42 -5.06
C GLY A 85 19.89 -4.34 -4.63
N ASP A 86 19.61 -3.41 -5.53
CA ASP A 86 18.68 -2.29 -5.32
C ASP A 86 17.25 -2.59 -5.76
N THR A 87 16.95 -3.86 -6.08
CA THR A 87 15.59 -4.31 -6.45
C THR A 87 15.06 -5.30 -5.42
N GLY A 88 13.74 -5.35 -5.26
CA GLY A 88 13.11 -6.27 -4.33
C GLY A 88 11.70 -6.65 -4.75
N PHE A 89 11.23 -7.74 -4.15
CA PHE A 89 9.85 -8.18 -4.24
C PHE A 89 9.32 -8.46 -2.84
N ALA A 90 8.11 -8.01 -2.56
CA ALA A 90 7.43 -8.31 -1.32
C ALA A 90 5.98 -8.71 -1.55
N LYS A 91 5.52 -9.69 -0.76
CA LYS A 91 4.10 -10.05 -0.71
C LYS A 91 3.64 -10.28 0.72
N CYS A 92 2.40 -9.96 1.00
CA CYS A 92 1.78 -10.18 2.31
C CYS A 92 0.26 -10.31 2.14
N TYR A 93 -0.39 -10.99 3.09
CA TYR A 93 -1.85 -11.00 3.13
C TYR A 93 -2.36 -9.63 3.58
N LEU A 94 -3.52 -9.26 3.03
CA LEU A 94 -4.21 -8.00 3.26
C LEU A 94 -5.62 -8.29 3.79
N VAL A 95 -5.89 -7.76 4.97
CA VAL A 95 -7.22 -7.73 5.59
C VAL A 95 -7.54 -6.26 5.89
N VAL A 96 -8.71 -5.78 5.46
CA VAL A 96 -9.12 -4.38 5.69
C VAL A 96 -10.42 -4.35 6.45
N PHE A 97 -10.41 -3.70 7.61
CA PHE A 97 -11.65 -3.34 8.31
C PHE A 97 -12.07 -1.93 7.90
N GLN A 98 -13.35 -1.78 7.57
CA GLN A 98 -13.99 -0.48 7.43
C GLN A 98 -14.79 -0.20 8.68
N VAL A 99 -14.63 1.00 9.25
CA VAL A 99 -15.40 1.47 10.40
C VAL A 99 -16.17 2.73 10.00
N ARG A 100 -17.50 2.70 10.16
CA ARG A 100 -18.37 3.83 9.84
C ARG A 100 -19.58 3.85 10.77
N GLY A 101 -19.88 5.00 11.36
CA GLY A 101 -21.03 5.16 12.25
C GLY A 101 -21.01 4.22 13.46
N GLY A 102 -19.83 3.86 13.96
CA GLY A 102 -19.66 2.93 15.08
C GLY A 102 -19.76 1.44 14.73
N ALA A 103 -20.04 1.09 13.48
CA ALA A 103 -20.05 -0.29 13.00
C ALA A 103 -18.76 -0.64 12.25
N SER A 104 -18.30 -1.89 12.41
CA SER A 104 -17.13 -2.43 11.71
C SER A 104 -17.54 -3.52 10.74
N LYS A 105 -16.98 -3.48 9.52
CA LYS A 105 -17.17 -4.49 8.47
C LYS A 105 -15.81 -4.95 7.97
N LEU A 106 -15.66 -6.27 7.76
CA LEU A 106 -14.54 -6.83 7.02
C LEU A 106 -14.78 -6.63 5.51
N LEU A 107 -13.84 -6.01 4.82
CA LEU A 107 -13.84 -5.94 3.35
C LEU A 107 -13.24 -7.22 2.76
N GLY A 108 -13.35 -7.39 1.42
CA GLY A 108 -12.76 -8.53 0.73
C GLY A 108 -11.28 -8.69 1.11
N PRO A 109 -10.84 -9.88 1.58
CA PRO A 109 -9.44 -10.14 1.83
C PRO A 109 -8.70 -10.39 0.51
N GLY A 110 -7.39 -10.23 0.56
CA GLY A 110 -6.53 -10.51 -0.57
C GLY A 110 -5.07 -10.46 -0.15
N ARG A 111 -4.23 -10.01 -1.07
CA ARG A 111 -2.79 -9.87 -0.84
C ARG A 111 -2.21 -8.71 -1.62
N TYR A 112 -1.10 -8.19 -1.10
CA TYR A 112 -0.20 -7.34 -1.85
C TYR A 112 0.84 -8.19 -2.58
N GLU A 113 1.13 -7.79 -3.82
CA GLU A 113 2.30 -8.21 -4.58
C GLU A 113 3.03 -6.94 -5.06
N CYS A 114 4.22 -6.69 -4.53
CA CYS A 114 4.90 -5.42 -4.69
C CYS A 114 6.29 -5.60 -5.29
N LYS A 115 6.58 -4.83 -6.34
CA LYS A 115 7.94 -4.58 -6.81
C LYS A 115 8.50 -3.36 -6.09
N LEU A 116 9.72 -3.50 -5.59
CA LEU A 116 10.39 -2.53 -4.76
C LEU A 116 11.68 -2.10 -5.42
N ARG A 117 12.05 -0.85 -5.21
CA ARG A 117 13.34 -0.31 -5.63
C ARG A 117 13.94 0.53 -4.52
N LYS A 118 15.22 0.33 -4.26
CA LYS A 118 16.02 1.20 -3.42
C LYS A 118 16.51 2.35 -4.29
N GLU A 119 16.15 3.57 -3.92
CA GLU A 119 16.54 4.75 -4.68
C GLU A 119 17.94 5.23 -4.24
N ALA A 120 18.49 6.22 -4.95
CA ALA A 120 19.84 6.74 -4.70
C ALA A 120 20.04 7.32 -3.28
N ASP A 121 18.97 7.64 -2.57
CA ASP A 121 19.00 8.09 -1.17
C ASP A 121 19.03 6.94 -0.15
N GLY A 122 19.06 5.68 -0.62
CA GLY A 122 19.09 4.49 0.22
C GLY A 122 17.72 4.01 0.69
N GLU A 123 16.64 4.76 0.41
CA GLU A 123 15.29 4.40 0.85
C GLU A 123 14.61 3.45 -0.13
N TRP A 124 13.97 2.42 0.42
CA TRP A 124 13.10 1.52 -0.34
C TRP A 124 11.75 2.18 -0.64
N ARG A 125 11.29 2.04 -1.88
CA ARG A 125 10.00 2.55 -2.34
C ARG A 125 9.28 1.55 -3.23
N PHE A 126 7.96 1.71 -3.34
CA PHE A 126 7.15 0.96 -4.29
C PHE A 126 7.41 1.44 -5.71
N GLU A 127 7.97 0.55 -6.54
CA GLU A 127 7.95 0.71 -7.99
C GLU A 127 6.59 0.28 -8.55
N HIS A 128 6.03 -0.82 -8.03
CA HIS A 128 4.67 -1.24 -8.36
C HIS A 128 4.03 -1.91 -7.15
N ARG A 129 2.83 -1.45 -6.80
CA ARG A 129 2.05 -1.95 -5.66
C ARG A 129 0.75 -2.54 -6.18
N LEU A 130 0.66 -3.85 -6.31
CA LEU A 130 -0.53 -4.55 -6.80
C LEU A 130 -1.33 -5.16 -5.64
N VAL A 131 -2.63 -4.95 -5.65
CA VAL A 131 -3.58 -5.74 -4.84
C VAL A 131 -4.11 -6.87 -5.71
N VAL A 132 -4.10 -8.09 -5.17
CA VAL A 132 -4.83 -9.24 -5.72
C VAL A 132 -5.90 -9.64 -4.72
N MET A 133 -7.16 -9.61 -5.15
CA MET A 133 -8.30 -9.98 -4.30
C MET A 133 -8.60 -11.47 -4.41
N ASP A 134 -9.09 -12.07 -3.33
CA ASP A 134 -9.49 -13.47 -3.34
C ASP A 134 -10.85 -13.68 -4.05
N HIS A 135 -11.63 -12.62 -4.19
CA HIS A 135 -12.87 -12.54 -4.98
C HIS A 135 -13.18 -11.09 -5.37
N ASP A 136 -14.04 -10.92 -6.38
CA ASP A 136 -14.49 -9.60 -6.81
C ASP A 136 -15.33 -8.91 -5.71
N TYR A 137 -15.07 -7.64 -5.47
CA TYR A 137 -15.88 -6.81 -4.58
C TYR A 137 -15.78 -5.33 -5.00
N GLU A 138 -16.80 -4.55 -4.63
CA GLU A 138 -16.80 -3.11 -4.81
C GLU A 138 -16.58 -2.40 -3.47
N LEU A 139 -15.83 -1.30 -3.53
CA LEU A 139 -15.54 -0.48 -2.35
C LEU A 139 -16.51 0.71 -2.34
N GLU A 140 -17.64 0.54 -1.66
CA GLU A 140 -18.70 1.56 -1.62
C GLU A 140 -18.20 2.91 -1.07
N GLY A 141 -18.46 3.98 -1.82
CA GLY A 141 -18.25 5.36 -1.38
C GLY A 141 -16.82 5.89 -1.52
N ILE A 142 -15.91 5.09 -2.06
CA ILE A 142 -14.68 5.56 -2.69
C ILE A 142 -15.02 5.90 -4.11
#